data_AF-A0A830FL57-F1
#
_entry.id   AF-A0A830FL57-F1
#
_cell.length_a   1.000
_cell.length_b   1.000
_cell.length_c   1.000
_cell.angle_alpha   90.00
_cell.angle_beta   90.00
_cell.angle_gamma   90.00
#
_symmetry.space_group_name_H-M   'P 1'
#
loop_
_entity.id
_entity.type
_entity.pdbx_description
1 polymer ?
#
loop_
_entity_poly.entity_id
_entity_poly.type
_entity_poly.pdbx_seq_one_letter_code
_entity_poly.pdbx_strand_id
1 'polypeptide(L)'
;MTHSNAPGRKPSFLGRLLYSGVLAYMAIDGFRHNDHRVDVARQKDVPLPDLLVPAATGMLLVANIGILCWRYPRAAAGALAVFFLTTTPAIHDFWNIDDDADRQANKTNFLKNGALLGGALLLLADASRDAADEHDQPTD
;
A
#
# COMPACT_ATOMS: atom_id res chain seq x y z
N MET A 1 -17.20 37.10 -3.81
CA MET A 1 -17.62 35.72 -3.45
C MET A 1 -16.42 35.06 -2.82
N THR A 2 -16.35 35.08 -1.48
CA THR A 2 -15.26 34.49 -0.70
C THR A 2 -15.51 32.99 -0.62
N HIS A 3 -14.75 32.19 -1.35
CA HIS A 3 -14.67 30.76 -1.06
C HIS A 3 -13.94 30.62 0.28
N SER A 4 -14.67 30.32 1.35
CA SER A 4 -14.04 29.85 2.59
C SER A 4 -13.29 28.57 2.27
N ASN A 5 -11.95 28.62 2.26
CA ASN A 5 -11.11 27.44 2.35
C ASN A 5 -11.42 26.77 3.69
N ALA A 6 -12.23 25.72 3.67
CA ALA A 6 -12.39 24.84 4.81
C ALA A 6 -11.05 24.11 5.02
N PRO A 7 -10.50 24.05 6.25
CA PRO A 7 -9.25 23.36 6.51
C PRO A 7 -9.32 21.89 6.04
N GLY A 8 -8.22 21.39 5.47
CA GLY A 8 -8.03 20.04 4.95
C GLY A 8 -8.76 18.96 5.75
N ARG A 9 -9.89 18.50 5.21
CA ARG A 9 -10.78 17.57 5.92
C ARG A 9 -10.22 16.18 5.74
N LYS A 10 -9.66 15.62 6.83
CA LYS A 10 -9.15 14.24 6.90
C LYS A 10 -10.07 13.27 6.14
N PRO A 11 -9.53 12.38 5.29
CA PRO A 11 -10.34 11.41 4.56
C PRO A 11 -11.18 10.53 5.48
N SER A 12 -12.30 10.05 4.95
CA SER A 12 -13.30 9.24 5.66
C SER A 12 -12.64 8.16 6.52
N PHE A 13 -12.93 8.18 7.82
CA PHE A 13 -12.43 7.15 8.74
C PHE A 13 -12.87 5.75 8.31
N LEU A 14 -14.13 5.58 7.89
CA LEU A 14 -14.64 4.29 7.44
C LEU A 14 -13.89 3.80 6.18
N GLY A 15 -13.60 4.70 5.24
CA GLY A 15 -12.81 4.37 4.05
C GLY A 15 -11.40 3.92 4.42
N ARG A 16 -10.74 4.65 5.33
CA ARG A 16 -9.41 4.28 5.83
C ARG A 16 -9.45 2.97 6.62
N LEU A 17 -10.48 2.73 7.41
CA LEU A 17 -10.65 1.49 8.18
C LEU A 17 -10.79 0.27 7.26
N LEU A 18 -11.63 0.35 6.23
CA LEU A 18 -11.82 -0.75 5.27
C LEU A 18 -10.55 -1.01 4.46
N TYR A 19 -9.93 0.04 3.93
CA TYR A 19 -8.65 -0.05 3.23
C TYR A 19 -7.58 -0.69 4.12
N SER A 20 -7.45 -0.18 5.35
CA SER A 20 -6.43 -0.64 6.28
C SER A 20 -6.71 -2.04 6.83
N GLY A 21 -7.98 -2.44 6.94
CA GLY A 21 -8.38 -3.77 7.36
C GLY A 21 -7.91 -4.84 6.37
N VAL A 22 -8.04 -4.58 5.07
CA VAL A 22 -7.53 -5.48 4.01
C VAL A 22 -6.01 -5.61 4.10
N LEU A 23 -5.30 -4.48 4.23
CA LEU A 23 -3.84 -4.50 4.35
C LEU A 23 -3.34 -5.16 5.64
N ALA A 24 -4.04 -4.97 6.75
CA ALA A 24 -3.72 -5.62 8.02
C ALA A 24 -3.87 -7.14 7.90
N TYR A 25 -4.96 -7.60 7.29
CA TYR A 25 -5.15 -9.02 7.00
C TYR A 25 -4.03 -9.57 6.13
N MET A 26 -3.68 -8.88 5.03
CA MET A 26 -2.59 -9.28 4.13
C MET A 26 -1.23 -9.34 4.85
N ALA A 27 -0.94 -8.39 5.74
CA ALA A 27 0.32 -8.39 6.50
C ALA A 27 0.37 -9.53 7.51
N ILE A 28 -0.73 -9.78 8.25
CA ILE A 28 -0.82 -10.88 9.23
C ILE A 28 -0.69 -12.22 8.53
N ASP A 29 -1.44 -12.43 7.45
CA ASP A 29 -1.33 -13.62 6.62
C ASP A 29 0.09 -13.79 6.06
N GLY A 30 0.68 -12.67 5.62
CA GLY A 30 2.04 -12.61 5.14
C GLY A 30 3.10 -13.04 6.15
N PHE A 31 2.93 -12.71 7.43
CA PHE A 31 3.81 -13.18 8.51
C PHE A 31 3.56 -14.65 8.87
N ARG A 32 2.30 -15.10 8.84
CA ARG A 32 1.94 -16.51 9.13
C ARG A 32 2.47 -17.49 8.09
N HIS A 33 2.57 -17.06 6.84
CA HIS A 33 3.03 -17.88 5.72
C HIS A 33 4.38 -17.40 5.16
N ASN A 34 5.25 -16.86 6.02
CA ASN A 34 6.49 -16.23 5.58
C ASN A 34 7.42 -17.20 4.82
N ASP A 35 7.56 -18.44 5.29
CA ASP A 35 8.43 -19.45 4.68
C ASP A 35 8.07 -19.71 3.21
N HIS A 36 6.77 -19.94 2.95
CA HIS A 36 6.26 -20.11 1.60
C HIS A 36 6.52 -18.87 0.71
N ARG A 37 6.39 -17.66 1.27
CA ARG A 37 6.61 -16.42 0.51
C ARG A 37 8.08 -16.18 0.20
N VAL A 38 8.98 -16.59 1.09
CA VAL A 38 10.43 -16.59 0.85
C VAL A 38 10.77 -17.54 -0.29
N ASP A 39 10.18 -18.74 -0.32
CA ASP A 39 10.43 -19.71 -1.39
C ASP A 39 9.92 -19.22 -2.75
N VAL A 40 8.74 -18.60 -2.79
CA VAL A 40 8.24 -17.92 -4.01
C VAL A 40 9.18 -16.80 -4.45
N ALA A 41 9.66 -15.98 -3.52
CA ALA A 41 10.61 -14.90 -3.83
C ALA A 41 11.95 -15.42 -4.34
N ARG A 42 12.44 -16.56 -3.81
CA ARG A 42 13.64 -17.26 -4.33
C ARG A 42 13.45 -17.72 -5.76
N GLN A 43 12.31 -18.31 -6.10
CA GLN A 43 12.00 -18.74 -7.47
C GLN A 43 11.88 -17.58 -8.45
N LYS A 44 11.63 -16.36 -7.96
CA LYS A 44 11.55 -15.11 -8.71
C LYS A 44 12.86 -14.31 -8.69
N ASP A 45 13.97 -14.93 -8.28
CA ASP A 45 15.31 -14.33 -8.22
C ASP A 45 15.40 -13.03 -7.41
N VAL A 46 14.55 -12.87 -6.39
CA VAL A 46 14.60 -11.71 -5.49
C VAL A 46 15.88 -11.79 -4.64
N PRO A 47 16.69 -10.71 -4.57
CA PRO A 47 17.91 -10.72 -3.76
C PRO A 47 17.58 -10.80 -2.26
N LEU A 48 18.33 -11.59 -1.49
CA LEU A 48 18.17 -11.73 -0.03
C LEU A 48 16.70 -11.93 0.42
N PRO A 49 16.00 -12.95 -0.09
CA PRO A 49 14.56 -13.10 0.09
C PRO A 49 14.17 -13.32 1.56
N ASP A 50 15.03 -14.00 2.33
CA ASP A 50 14.86 -14.20 3.78
C ASP A 50 14.80 -12.89 4.58
N LEU A 51 15.40 -11.81 4.05
CA LEU A 51 15.38 -10.48 4.67
C LEU A 51 14.31 -9.59 4.03
N LEU A 52 14.25 -9.54 2.69
CA LEU A 52 13.38 -8.61 1.98
C LEU A 52 11.89 -8.93 2.16
N VAL A 53 11.51 -10.21 2.20
CA VAL A 53 10.10 -10.62 2.38
C VAL A 53 9.53 -10.19 3.73
N PRO A 54 10.16 -10.50 4.88
CA PRO A 54 9.65 -10.03 6.17
C PRO A 54 9.78 -8.52 6.32
N ALA A 55 10.84 -7.90 5.77
CA ALA A 55 10.98 -6.44 5.80
C ALA A 55 9.86 -5.74 5.01
N ALA A 56 9.51 -6.24 3.82
CA ALA A 56 8.42 -5.71 3.01
C ALA A 56 7.06 -5.88 3.71
N THR A 57 6.85 -7.02 4.38
CA THR A 57 5.64 -7.29 5.17
C THR A 57 5.55 -6.37 6.40
N GLY A 58 6.67 -6.13 7.08
CA GLY A 58 6.76 -5.17 8.18
C GLY A 58 6.50 -3.74 7.73
N MET A 59 7.11 -3.31 6.61
CA MET A 59 6.87 -2.00 6.01
C MET A 59 5.38 -1.81 5.66
N LEU A 60 4.78 -2.82 5.02
CA LEU A 60 3.34 -2.82 4.70
C LEU A 60 2.50 -2.61 5.96
N LEU A 61 2.79 -3.33 7.05
CA LEU A 61 2.06 -3.20 8.31
C LEU A 61 2.24 -1.81 8.95
N VAL A 62 3.47 -1.30 9.03
CA VAL A 62 3.75 0.00 9.65
C VAL A 62 3.11 1.14 8.84
N ALA A 63 3.27 1.14 7.52
CA ALA A 63 2.65 2.13 6.66
C ALA A 63 1.12 2.07 6.75
N ASN A 64 0.55 0.87 6.82
CA ASN A 64 -0.87 0.66 7.00
C ASN A 64 -1.41 1.26 8.33
N ILE A 65 -0.69 1.06 9.45
CA ILE A 65 -1.05 1.68 10.74
C ILE A 65 -1.00 3.22 10.63
N GLY A 66 -0.01 3.76 9.91
CA GLY A 66 0.08 5.18 9.61
C GLY A 66 -1.16 5.72 8.89
N ILE A 67 -1.68 5.01 7.89
CA ILE A 67 -2.93 5.36 7.19
C ILE A 67 -4.15 5.28 8.12
N LEU A 68 -4.28 4.19 8.89
CA LEU A 68 -5.41 3.99 9.80
C LEU A 68 -5.48 5.07 10.88
N CYS A 69 -4.35 5.42 11.46
CA CYS A 69 -4.26 6.48 12.48
C CYS A 69 -4.16 7.89 11.88
N TRP A 70 -4.03 8.02 10.56
CA TRP A 70 -3.71 9.27 9.85
C TRP A 70 -2.47 9.98 10.42
N ARG A 71 -1.43 9.21 10.72
CA ARG A 71 -0.15 9.69 11.28
C ARG A 71 0.93 9.61 10.20
N TYR A 72 1.56 10.74 9.90
CA TYR A 72 2.48 10.89 8.76
C TYR A 72 1.90 10.35 7.43
N PRO A 73 0.68 10.77 7.04
CA PRO A 73 -0.08 10.12 5.96
C PRO A 73 0.62 10.20 4.60
N ARG A 74 1.40 11.25 4.31
CA ARG A 74 2.18 11.35 3.07
C ARG A 74 3.25 10.25 2.96
N ALA A 75 4.01 10.04 4.04
CA ALA A 75 5.04 9.00 4.07
C ALA A 75 4.42 7.60 4.03
N ALA A 76 3.35 7.38 4.81
CA ALA A 76 2.63 6.12 4.85
C ALA A 76 2.03 5.75 3.47
N ALA A 77 1.29 6.68 2.85
CA ALA A 77 0.67 6.45 1.54
C ALA A 77 1.72 6.29 0.43
N GLY A 78 2.80 7.07 0.47
CA GLY A 78 3.93 6.95 -0.45
C GLY A 78 4.61 5.59 -0.34
N ALA A 79 4.86 5.09 0.87
CA ALA A 79 5.44 3.77 1.09
C ALA A 79 4.55 2.65 0.53
N LEU A 80 3.24 2.71 0.76
CA LEU A 80 2.28 1.76 0.18
C LEU A 80 2.28 1.82 -1.36
N ALA A 81 2.31 3.03 -1.93
CA ALA A 81 2.33 3.21 -3.37
C ALA A 81 3.59 2.58 -3.99
N VAL A 82 4.78 2.86 -3.43
CA VAL A 82 6.03 2.26 -3.89
C VAL A 82 6.01 0.73 -3.73
N PHE A 83 5.54 0.23 -2.59
CA PHE A 83 5.41 -1.20 -2.34
C PHE A 83 4.57 -1.89 -3.43
N PHE A 84 3.36 -1.40 -3.71
CA PHE A 84 2.49 -2.01 -4.72
C PHE A 84 3.03 -1.83 -6.13
N LEU A 85 3.60 -0.67 -6.46
CA LEU A 85 4.13 -0.39 -7.79
C LEU A 85 5.29 -1.32 -8.16
N THR A 86 6.14 -1.66 -7.18
CA THR A 86 7.33 -2.49 -7.39
C THR A 86 7.05 -3.99 -7.20
N THR A 87 6.39 -4.36 -6.11
CA THR A 87 6.19 -5.77 -5.73
C THR A 87 5.18 -6.46 -6.63
N THR A 88 4.13 -5.76 -7.07
CA THR A 88 3.05 -6.37 -7.84
C THR A 88 3.50 -6.95 -9.19
N PRO A 89 4.19 -6.19 -10.07
CA PRO A 89 4.70 -6.77 -11.30
C PRO A 89 5.85 -7.75 -11.09
N ALA A 90 6.58 -7.68 -9.97
CA ALA A 90 7.66 -8.62 -9.67
C ALA A 90 7.16 -10.00 -9.22
N ILE A 91 6.05 -10.05 -8.48
CA ILE A 91 5.53 -11.28 -7.88
C ILE A 91 4.33 -11.85 -8.65
N HIS A 92 3.49 -10.98 -9.24
CA HIS A 92 2.24 -11.36 -9.92
C HIS A 92 2.29 -11.08 -11.42
N ASP A 93 3.41 -11.41 -12.07
CA ASP A 93 3.63 -11.33 -13.51
C ASP A 93 2.86 -12.42 -14.28
N PHE A 94 1.54 -12.38 -14.19
CA PHE A 94 0.63 -13.38 -14.77
C PHE A 94 0.80 -13.59 -16.28
N TRP A 95 1.38 -12.63 -17.00
CA TRP A 95 1.69 -12.73 -18.43
C TRP A 95 2.84 -13.70 -18.75
N ASN A 96 3.63 -14.11 -17.75
CA ASN A 96 4.72 -15.08 -17.89
C ASN A 96 4.37 -16.48 -17.35
N ILE A 97 3.08 -16.75 -17.05
CA ILE A 97 2.64 -18.02 -16.46
C ILE A 97 1.89 -18.85 -17.51
N ASP A 98 2.35 -20.08 -17.72
CA ASP A 98 1.77 -21.02 -18.69
C ASP A 98 0.56 -21.78 -18.13
N ASP A 99 0.61 -22.18 -16.85
CA ASP A 99 -0.51 -22.87 -16.21
C ASP A 99 -1.71 -21.94 -16.05
N ASP A 100 -2.88 -22.39 -16.52
CA ASP A 100 -4.08 -21.57 -16.56
C ASP A 100 -4.61 -21.20 -15.17
N ALA A 101 -4.56 -22.13 -14.22
CA ALA A 101 -5.08 -21.89 -12.87
C ALA A 101 -4.19 -20.88 -12.13
N ASP A 102 -2.87 -21.08 -12.18
CA ASP A 102 -1.90 -20.19 -11.56
C ASP A 102 -1.90 -18.79 -12.20
N ARG A 103 -2.09 -18.72 -13.52
CA ARG A 103 -2.24 -17.45 -14.24
C ARG A 103 -3.45 -16.67 -13.76
N GLN A 104 -4.62 -17.31 -13.61
CA GLN A 104 -5.82 -16.62 -13.11
C GLN A 104 -5.68 -16.15 -11.66
N ALA A 105 -5.04 -16.96 -10.81
CA ALA A 105 -4.76 -16.59 -9.42
C ALA A 105 -3.84 -15.36 -9.35
N ASN A 106 -2.74 -15.34 -10.13
CA ASN A 106 -1.83 -14.21 -10.18
C ASN A 106 -2.47 -12.96 -10.79
N LYS A 107 -3.27 -13.11 -11.85
CA LYS A 107 -4.01 -11.99 -12.45
C LYS A 107 -4.96 -11.35 -11.44
N THR A 108 -5.67 -12.15 -10.65
CA THR A 108 -6.54 -11.65 -9.57
C THR A 108 -5.75 -10.85 -8.55
N ASN A 109 -4.60 -11.36 -8.11
CA ASN A 109 -3.75 -10.65 -7.16
C ASN A 109 -3.16 -9.36 -7.74
N PHE A 110 -2.76 -9.37 -9.02
CA PHE A 110 -2.28 -8.20 -9.72
C PHE A 110 -3.33 -7.08 -9.74
N LEU A 111 -4.57 -7.40 -10.13
CA LEU A 111 -5.67 -6.44 -10.19
C LEU A 111 -6.07 -5.93 -8.80
N LYS A 112 -6.12 -6.81 -7.80
CA LYS A 112 -6.36 -6.44 -6.39
C LYS A 112 -5.32 -5.43 -5.91
N ASN A 113 -4.03 -5.70 -6.13
CA ASN A 113 -2.96 -4.79 -5.75
C ASN A 113 -3.01 -3.48 -6.54
N GLY A 114 -3.42 -3.51 -7.82
CA GLY A 114 -3.67 -2.31 -8.61
C GLY A 114 -4.77 -1.43 -8.01
N ALA A 115 -5.87 -2.01 -7.54
CA ALA A 115 -6.90 -1.28 -6.82
C ALA A 115 -6.40 -0.69 -5.49
N LEU A 116 -5.57 -1.45 -4.75
CA LEU A 116 -4.95 -0.99 -3.50
C LEU A 116 -3.94 0.14 -3.73
N LEU A 117 -3.18 0.10 -4.83
CA LEU A 117 -2.32 1.19 -5.28
C LEU A 117 -3.14 2.44 -5.60
N GLY A 118 -4.25 2.30 -6.31
CA GLY A 118 -5.18 3.41 -6.56
C GLY A 118 -5.66 4.06 -5.26
N GLY A 119 -6.03 3.24 -4.27
CA GLY A 119 -6.37 3.73 -2.92
C GLY A 119 -5.22 4.47 -2.24
N ALA A 120 -3.99 3.95 -2.31
CA ALA A 120 -2.81 4.60 -1.76
C ALA A 120 -2.55 5.96 -2.42
N LEU A 121 -2.68 6.07 -3.74
CA LEU A 121 -2.48 7.31 -4.49
C LEU A 121 -3.54 8.37 -4.17
N LEU A 122 -4.80 7.97 -3.99
CA LEU A 122 -5.86 8.89 -3.55
C LEU A 122 -5.57 9.44 -2.14
N LEU A 123 -5.20 8.56 -1.21
CA LEU A 123 -4.83 8.97 0.15
C LEU A 123 -3.58 9.85 0.16
N LEU A 124 -2.61 9.58 -0.70
CA LEU A 124 -1.41 10.41 -0.87
C LEU A 124 -1.76 11.79 -1.42
N ALA A 125 -2.67 11.87 -2.38
CA ALA A 125 -3.13 13.13 -2.94
C ALA A 125 -3.84 13.99 -1.87
N ASP A 126 -4.72 13.39 -1.07
CA ASP A 126 -5.40 14.10 0.03
C ASP A 126 -4.41 14.54 1.11
N ALA A 127 -3.51 13.66 1.54
CA ALA A 127 -2.45 14.01 2.48
C ALA A 127 -1.51 15.11 1.95
N SER A 128 -1.41 15.22 0.62
CA SER A 128 -0.59 16.24 -0.01
C SER A 128 -1.24 17.62 -0.05
N ARG A 129 -2.57 17.66 -0.13
CA ARG A 129 -3.37 18.89 -0.02
C ARG A 129 -3.36 19.41 1.43
N ASP A 130 -3.58 18.53 2.41
CA ASP A 130 -3.57 18.90 3.84
C ASP A 130 -2.28 19.67 4.23
N ALA A 131 -1.12 19.22 3.77
CA ALA A 131 0.15 19.88 4.11
C ALA A 131 0.41 21.18 3.31
N ALA A 132 -0.22 21.35 2.15
CA ALA A 132 -0.15 22.62 1.42
C ALA A 132 -0.96 23.70 2.14
N ASP A 133 -2.12 23.32 2.69
CA ASP A 133 -2.97 24.22 3.48
C ASP A 133 -2.26 24.66 4.78
N GLU A 134 -1.49 23.78 5.42
CA GLU A 134 -0.73 24.10 6.64
C GLU A 134 0.39 25.12 6.38
N HIS A 135 1.01 25.11 5.19
CA HIS A 135 2.06 26.05 4.80
C HIS A 135 1.53 27.44 4.41
N ASP A 136 0.25 27.56 4.05
CA ASP A 136 -0.39 28.83 3.64
C ASP A 136 -1.07 29.56 4.83
N GLN A 137 -0.99 29.01 6.04
CA GLN A 137 -1.43 29.69 7.26
C GLN A 137 -0.42 30.80 7.63
N PRO A 138 -0.86 32.04 7.87
CA PRO A 138 0.03 33.09 8.34
C PRO A 138 0.65 32.68 9.68
N THR A 139 1.97 32.74 9.78
CA THR A 139 2.66 32.64 11.06
C THR A 139 2.43 33.94 11.82
N ASP A 140 1.47 33.94 12.75
CA ASP A 140 1.29 35.02 13.74
C ASP A 140 2.46 35.08 14.74
#